data_AF-A0A4R4Y229-F1
#
_entry.id   AF-A0A4R4Y229-F1
#
_cell.length_a   1.000
_cell.length_b   1.000
_cell.length_c   1.000
_cell.angle_alpha   90.00
_cell.angle_beta   90.00
_cell.angle_gamma   90.00
#
_symmetry.space_group_name_H-M   'P 1'
#
loop_
_entity.id
_entity.type
_entity.pdbx_description
1 polymer ?
#
loop_
_entity_poly.entity_id
_entity_poly.type
_entity_poly.pdbx_seq_one_letter_code
_entity_poly.pdbx_strand_id
1 'polypeptide(L)'
;MRADNSHHVIAAARQRAADTRKRAESALRRMDKRGLPITFDAVAKQARVSRSWLYNQADLRAEIERLRARRGSASASRPVPDMQRASDASLLRRLEPAAERIRHLEAENKQLREALALALGERRAGDVQRGTRDTPRKKSTAIIGPC
;
A
#
# COMPACT_ATOMS: atom_id res chain seq x y z
N MET A 1 -11.79 8.52 42.45
CA MET A 1 -11.68 9.77 41.66
C MET A 1 -10.87 9.48 40.40
N ARG A 2 -11.44 9.62 39.20
CA ARG A 2 -10.68 9.54 37.94
C ARG A 2 -9.94 10.87 37.76
N ALA A 3 -8.61 10.82 37.67
CA ALA A 3 -7.83 12.00 37.32
C ALA A 3 -8.24 12.47 35.91
N ASP A 4 -8.54 13.77 35.77
CA ASP A 4 -8.89 14.35 34.47
C ASP A 4 -7.63 14.50 33.61
N ASN A 5 -7.27 13.41 32.93
CA ASN A 5 -6.10 13.34 32.04
C ASN A 5 -6.37 13.95 30.66
N SER A 6 -7.57 14.49 30.42
CA SER A 6 -7.97 15.02 29.11
C SER A 6 -7.06 16.14 28.64
N HIS A 7 -6.65 17.02 29.57
CA HIS A 7 -5.76 18.14 29.26
C HIS A 7 -4.39 17.68 28.76
N HIS A 8 -3.82 16.63 29.35
CA HIS A 8 -2.54 16.06 28.90
C HIS A 8 -2.65 15.42 27.51
N VAL A 9 -3.76 14.72 27.23
CA VAL A 9 -4.00 14.11 25.92
C VAL A 9 -4.19 15.18 24.84
N ILE A 10 -4.95 16.24 25.14
CA ILE A 10 -5.16 17.38 24.22
C ILE A 10 -3.83 18.09 23.96
N ALA A 11 -3.03 18.37 24.99
CA ALA A 11 -1.72 18.99 24.84
C ALA A 11 -0.77 18.14 23.97
N ALA A 12 -0.70 16.83 24.22
CA ALA A 12 0.12 15.91 23.43
C ALA A 12 -0.35 15.82 21.96
N ALA A 13 -1.66 15.87 21.70
CA ALA A 13 -2.20 15.90 20.34
C ALA A 13 -1.81 17.18 19.59
N ARG A 14 -1.92 18.34 20.25
CA ARG A 14 -1.50 19.64 19.69
C ARG A 14 0.00 19.66 19.38
N GLN A 15 0.82 19.15 20.29
CA GLN A 15 2.27 19.08 20.08
C GLN A 15 2.62 18.20 18.87
N ARG A 16 2.02 17.00 18.77
CA ARG A 16 2.25 16.11 17.62
C ARG A 16 1.83 16.73 16.28
N ALA A 17 0.74 17.50 16.27
CA ALA A 17 0.29 18.22 15.09
C ALA A 17 1.31 19.30 14.68
N ALA A 18 1.77 20.10 15.63
CA ALA A 18 2.78 21.14 15.40
C ALA A 18 4.11 20.54 14.90
N ASP A 19 4.57 19.45 15.50
CA ASP A 19 5.81 18.77 15.10
C ASP A 19 5.70 18.19 13.68
N THR A 20 4.55 17.61 13.34
CA THR A 20 4.28 17.09 11.99
C THR A 20 4.34 18.19 10.95
N ARG A 21 3.75 19.35 11.27
CA ARG A 21 3.80 20.53 10.41
C ARG A 21 5.22 21.05 10.22
N LYS A 22 5.96 21.24 11.32
CA LYS A 22 7.36 21.68 11.27
C LYS A 22 8.24 20.75 10.44
N ARG A 23 8.02 19.43 10.53
CA ARG A 23 8.72 18.44 9.69
C ARG A 23 8.42 18.62 8.20
N ALA A 24 7.17 18.87 7.83
CA ALA A 24 6.76 19.10 6.44
C ALA A 24 7.39 20.37 5.86
N GLU A 25 7.32 21.49 6.59
CA GLU A 25 7.95 22.75 6.19
C GLU A 25 9.48 22.61 6.05
N SER A 26 10.12 21.93 7.00
CA SER A 26 11.56 21.68 6.95
C SER A 26 11.95 20.78 5.77
N ALA A 27 11.13 19.78 5.44
CA ALA A 27 11.34 18.92 4.28
C ALA A 27 11.25 19.74 2.98
N LEU A 28 10.24 20.60 2.85
CA LEU A 28 10.09 21.51 1.70
C LEU A 28 11.31 22.40 1.53
N ARG A 29 11.76 23.07 2.60
CA ARG A 29 12.96 23.92 2.55
C ARG A 29 14.22 23.16 2.13
N ARG A 30 14.42 21.94 2.66
CA ARG A 30 15.58 21.10 2.29
C ARG A 30 15.50 20.65 0.83
N MET A 31 14.32 20.24 0.38
CA MET A 31 14.11 19.85 -1.02
C MET A 31 14.30 21.04 -1.95
N ASP A 32 13.87 22.23 -1.53
CA ASP A 32 14.06 23.43 -2.32
C ASP A 32 15.53 23.78 -2.48
N LYS A 33 16.26 23.84 -1.36
CA LYS A 33 17.71 24.12 -1.33
C LYS A 33 18.53 23.11 -2.14
N ARG A 34 18.12 21.84 -2.17
CA ARG A 34 18.82 20.75 -2.90
C ARG A 34 18.39 20.64 -4.37
N GLY A 35 17.45 21.45 -4.85
CA GLY A 35 16.93 21.33 -6.21
C GLY A 35 16.13 20.05 -6.46
N LEU A 36 15.72 19.32 -5.41
CA LEU A 36 14.99 18.06 -5.56
C LEU A 36 13.57 18.29 -6.08
N PRO A 37 12.99 17.41 -6.92
CA PRO A 37 11.61 17.55 -7.39
C PRO A 37 10.61 17.70 -6.24
N ILE A 38 9.85 18.80 -6.23
CA ILE A 38 8.89 19.12 -5.16
C ILE A 38 7.52 18.59 -5.55
N THR A 39 7.32 17.27 -5.52
CA THR A 39 6.00 16.64 -5.74
C THR A 39 5.31 16.27 -4.42
N PHE A 40 3.97 16.11 -4.42
CA PHE A 40 3.24 15.73 -3.19
C PHE A 40 3.73 14.38 -2.66
N ASP A 41 4.05 13.43 -3.55
CA ASP A 41 4.65 12.14 -3.17
C ASP A 41 6.03 12.33 -2.54
N ALA A 42 6.91 13.09 -3.20
CA ALA A 42 8.27 13.29 -2.73
C ALA A 42 8.30 14.02 -1.37
N VAL A 43 7.44 15.03 -1.20
CA VAL A 43 7.31 15.77 0.06
C VAL A 43 6.73 14.88 1.15
N ALA A 44 5.70 14.08 0.87
CA ALA A 44 5.12 13.14 1.83
C ALA A 44 6.18 12.15 2.36
N LYS A 45 6.95 11.56 1.45
CA LYS A 45 8.06 10.65 1.78
C LYS A 45 9.13 11.34 2.61
N GLN A 46 9.58 12.52 2.18
CA GLN A 46 10.66 13.27 2.83
C GLN A 46 10.28 13.79 4.23
N ALA A 47 9.02 14.19 4.41
CA ALA A 47 8.49 14.68 5.68
C ALA A 47 7.99 13.56 6.61
N ARG A 48 7.85 12.32 6.09
CA ARG A 48 7.21 11.18 6.76
C ARG A 48 5.79 11.55 7.25
N VAL A 49 4.97 12.00 6.31
CA VAL A 49 3.54 12.32 6.51
C VAL A 49 2.72 11.67 5.40
N SER A 50 1.42 11.49 5.62
CA SER A 50 0.54 10.97 4.57
C SER A 50 0.25 12.04 3.51
N ARG A 51 -0.04 11.61 2.28
CA ARG A 51 -0.50 12.52 1.21
C ARG A 51 -1.82 13.21 1.58
N SER A 52 -2.76 12.45 2.14
CA SER A 52 -4.06 12.97 2.59
C SER A 52 -3.89 14.10 3.60
N TRP A 53 -2.93 13.95 4.54
CA TRP A 53 -2.61 15.02 5.48
C TRP A 53 -2.09 16.28 4.77
N LEU A 54 -1.21 16.15 3.76
CA LEU A 54 -0.74 17.30 2.97
C LEU A 54 -1.87 17.99 2.20
N TYR A 55 -2.83 17.23 1.65
CA TYR A 55 -3.98 17.82 0.97
C TYR A 55 -4.89 18.61 1.93
N ASN A 56 -4.97 18.18 3.19
CA ASN A 56 -5.73 18.88 4.23
C ASN A 56 -5.00 20.12 4.79
N GLN A 57 -3.76 20.40 4.36
CA GLN A 57 -3.01 21.61 4.74
C GLN A 57 -2.97 22.56 3.53
N ALA A 58 -3.95 23.46 3.44
CA ALA A 58 -4.14 24.33 2.28
C ALA A 58 -2.92 25.22 1.98
N ASP A 59 -2.22 25.67 3.02
CA ASP A 59 -1.02 26.49 2.92
C ASP A 59 0.19 25.71 2.37
N LEU A 60 0.40 24.47 2.85
CA LEU A 60 1.46 23.60 2.34
C LEU A 60 1.17 23.18 0.90
N ARG A 61 -0.11 22.97 0.56
CA ARG A 61 -0.55 22.70 -0.82
C ARG A 61 -0.19 23.86 -1.74
N ALA A 62 -0.56 25.08 -1.37
CA ALA A 62 -0.25 26.29 -2.13
C ALA A 62 1.26 26.48 -2.30
N GLU A 63 2.06 26.23 -1.25
CA GLU A 63 3.51 26.37 -1.33
C GLU A 63 4.16 25.32 -2.24
N ILE A 64 3.69 24.07 -2.20
CA ILE A 64 4.13 23.01 -3.12
C ILE A 64 3.82 23.38 -4.58
N GLU A 65 2.61 23.88 -4.85
CA GLU A 65 2.20 24.32 -6.18
C GLU A 65 3.03 25.51 -6.66
N ARG A 66 3.25 26.52 -5.81
CA ARG A 66 4.09 27.69 -6.10
C ARG A 66 5.52 27.31 -6.43
N LEU A 67 6.14 26.44 -5.63
CA LEU A 67 7.52 25.99 -5.85
C LEU A 67 7.65 25.15 -7.13
N ARG A 68 6.64 24.35 -7.48
CA ARG A 68 6.59 23.68 -8.79
C ARG A 68 6.46 24.67 -9.94
N ALA A 69 5.53 25.62 -9.84
CA ALA A 69 5.30 26.62 -10.88
C ALA A 69 6.55 27.47 -11.12
N ARG A 70 7.27 27.88 -10.07
CA ARG A 70 8.55 28.58 -10.18
C ARG A 70 9.60 27.79 -10.95
N ARG A 71 9.66 26.47 -10.73
CA ARG A 71 10.61 25.58 -11.43
C ARG A 71 10.16 25.23 -12.84
N GLY A 72 8.86 25.10 -13.07
CA GLY A 72 8.27 24.97 -14.41
C GLY A 72 8.45 26.23 -15.25
N SER A 73 8.37 27.41 -14.62
CA SER A 73 8.59 28.72 -15.25
C SER A 73 10.07 28.96 -15.58
N ALA A 74 11.02 28.46 -14.77
CA ALA A 74 12.44 28.41 -15.14
C ALA A 74 12.72 27.50 -16.34
N SER A 75 11.77 26.60 -16.69
CA SER A 75 11.76 25.78 -17.90
C SER A 75 10.80 26.31 -18.98
N ALA A 76 10.18 27.47 -18.79
CA ALA A 76 9.14 28.04 -19.66
C ALA A 76 9.68 28.90 -20.81
N SER A 77 10.90 28.63 -21.28
CA SER A 77 11.31 28.97 -22.64
C SER A 77 10.93 27.86 -23.62
N ARG A 78 9.67 27.40 -23.60
CA ARG A 78 9.11 26.68 -24.75
C ARG A 78 7.59 26.74 -24.75
N PRO A 79 6.94 27.41 -25.72
CA PRO A 79 5.54 27.15 -26.00
C PRO A 79 5.42 25.67 -26.38
N VAL A 80 4.42 24.99 -25.83
CA VAL A 80 4.19 23.55 -25.99
C VAL A 80 4.29 23.14 -27.47
N PRO A 81 5.33 22.40 -27.90
CA PRO A 81 5.43 21.88 -29.25
C PRO A 81 4.77 20.50 -29.32
N ASP A 82 4.41 20.07 -30.52
CA ASP A 82 3.86 18.75 -30.90
C ASP A 82 4.55 17.51 -30.25
N MET A 83 5.74 17.66 -29.66
CA MET A 83 6.43 16.64 -28.86
C MET A 83 5.64 16.15 -27.64
N GLN A 84 4.65 16.90 -27.13
CA GLN A 84 3.84 16.45 -25.99
C GLN A 84 2.90 15.28 -26.36
N ARG A 85 2.39 15.23 -27.60
CA ARG A 85 1.63 14.06 -28.10
C ARG A 85 2.50 12.82 -28.26
N ALA A 86 3.75 13.01 -28.73
CA ALA A 86 4.75 11.93 -28.73
C ALA A 86 5.14 11.52 -27.30
N SER A 87 5.13 12.45 -26.34
CA SER A 87 5.46 12.19 -24.94
C SER A 87 4.38 11.38 -24.23
N ASP A 88 3.10 11.71 -24.37
CA ASP A 88 2.02 10.95 -23.74
C ASP A 88 1.91 9.52 -24.32
N ALA A 89 2.02 9.38 -25.65
CA ALA A 89 2.11 8.07 -26.29
C ALA A 89 3.36 7.29 -25.85
N SER A 90 4.52 7.96 -25.69
CA SER A 90 5.73 7.32 -25.17
C SER A 90 5.63 6.94 -23.69
N LEU A 91 4.89 7.70 -22.89
CA LEU A 91 4.63 7.43 -21.48
C LEU A 91 3.70 6.23 -21.33
N LEU A 92 2.63 6.17 -22.14
CA LEU A 92 1.74 5.00 -22.22
C LEU A 92 2.52 3.74 -22.63
N ARG A 93 3.36 3.85 -23.67
CA ARG A 93 4.24 2.75 -24.12
C ARG A 93 5.24 2.29 -23.05
N ARG A 94 5.67 3.19 -22.16
CA ARG A 94 6.55 2.83 -21.02
C ARG A 94 5.78 2.19 -19.86
N LEU A 95 4.48 2.46 -19.74
CA LEU A 95 3.61 1.87 -18.72
C LEU A 95 3.08 0.48 -19.13
N GLU A 96 2.92 0.23 -20.42
CA GLU A 96 2.43 -1.05 -20.97
C GLU A 96 3.23 -2.28 -20.45
N PRO A 97 4.57 -2.32 -20.51
CA PRO A 97 5.33 -3.47 -20.00
C PRO A 97 5.15 -3.70 -18.50
N ALA A 98 5.00 -2.61 -17.72
CA ALA A 98 4.77 -2.70 -16.29
C ALA A 98 3.36 -3.25 -15.99
N ALA A 99 2.35 -2.79 -16.73
CA ALA A 99 0.97 -3.29 -16.62
C ALA A 99 0.85 -4.76 -17.06
N GLU A 100 1.56 -5.16 -18.12
CA GLU A 100 1.68 -6.56 -18.54
C GLU A 100 2.33 -7.42 -17.47
N ARG A 101 3.44 -6.95 -16.87
CA ARG A 101 4.11 -7.70 -15.80
C ARG A 101 3.21 -7.88 -14.57
N ILE A 102 2.43 -6.85 -14.20
CA ILE A 102 1.44 -6.95 -13.12
C ILE A 102 0.40 -8.01 -13.45
N ARG A 103 -0.23 -7.95 -14.63
CA ARG A 103 -1.23 -8.94 -15.05
C ARG A 103 -0.68 -10.37 -15.03
N HIS A 104 0.55 -10.55 -15.50
CA HIS A 104 1.21 -11.85 -15.50
C HIS A 104 1.46 -12.35 -14.08
N LEU A 105 2.02 -11.50 -13.20
CA LEU A 105 2.26 -11.85 -11.80
C LEU A 105 0.95 -12.15 -11.05
N GLU A 106 -0.13 -11.42 -11.33
CA GLU A 106 -1.45 -11.69 -10.76
C GLU A 106 -2.00 -13.05 -11.21
N ALA A 107 -1.82 -13.40 -12.49
CA ALA A 107 -2.22 -14.70 -13.02
C ALA A 107 -1.39 -15.84 -12.40
N GLU A 108 -0.07 -15.71 -12.32
CA GLU A 108 0.82 -16.67 -11.65
C GLU A 108 0.42 -16.84 -10.17
N ASN A 109 0.15 -15.73 -9.46
CA ASN A 109 -0.24 -15.77 -8.06
C ASN A 109 -1.57 -16.52 -7.88
N LYS A 110 -2.53 -16.32 -8.79
CA LYS A 110 -3.80 -17.04 -8.78
C LYS A 110 -3.58 -18.54 -8.99
N GLN A 111 -2.79 -18.93 -10.00
CA GLN A 111 -2.47 -20.34 -10.28
C GLN A 111 -1.78 -21.02 -9.09
N LEU A 112 -0.80 -20.36 -8.48
CA LEU A 112 -0.09 -20.88 -7.31
C LEU A 112 -1.03 -21.04 -6.11
N ARG A 113 -1.97 -20.10 -5.91
CA ARG A 113 -2.98 -20.21 -4.84
C ARG A 113 -3.94 -21.38 -5.09
N GLU A 114 -4.37 -21.60 -6.33
CA GLU A 114 -5.23 -22.72 -6.70
C GLU A 114 -4.50 -24.06 -6.51
N ALA A 115 -3.26 -24.18 -6.98
CA ALA A 115 -2.44 -25.37 -6.77
C ALA A 115 -2.22 -25.66 -5.28
N LEU A 116 -1.96 -24.63 -4.47
CA LEU A 116 -1.85 -24.76 -3.02
C LEU A 116 -3.16 -25.22 -2.39
N ALA A 117 -4.29 -24.66 -2.81
CA ALA A 117 -5.61 -25.04 -2.30
C ALA A 117 -5.93 -26.51 -2.62
N LEU A 118 -5.61 -26.98 -3.82
CA LEU A 118 -5.78 -28.38 -4.23
C LEU A 118 -4.90 -29.31 -3.40
N ALA A 119 -3.58 -29.02 -3.31
CA ALA A 119 -2.65 -29.85 -2.53
C ALA A 119 -3.04 -29.91 -1.04
N LEU A 120 -3.50 -28.79 -0.46
CA LEU A 120 -4.01 -28.78 0.91
C LEU A 120 -5.34 -29.56 1.05
N GLY A 121 -6.19 -29.52 0.03
CA GLY A 121 -7.42 -30.33 -0.04
C GLY A 121 -7.11 -31.83 -0.07
N GLU A 122 -6.19 -32.27 -0.92
CA GLU A 122 -5.75 -33.67 -1.02
C GLU A 122 -5.16 -34.17 0.30
N ARG A 123 -4.32 -33.37 0.96
CA ARG A 123 -3.77 -33.70 2.28
C ARG A 123 -4.87 -33.89 3.31
N ARG A 124 -5.84 -32.98 3.39
CA ARG A 124 -6.97 -33.09 4.31
C ARG A 124 -7.82 -34.33 4.02
N ALA A 125 -8.12 -34.61 2.75
CA ALA A 125 -8.87 -35.80 2.37
C ALA A 125 -8.12 -37.11 2.74
N GLY A 126 -6.80 -37.13 2.54
CA GLY A 126 -5.93 -38.23 2.96
C GLY A 126 -5.90 -38.44 4.47
N ASP A 127 -5.84 -37.36 5.26
CA ASP A 127 -5.87 -37.42 6.73
C ASP A 127 -7.24 -37.89 7.25
N VAL A 128 -8.35 -37.43 6.64
CA VAL A 128 -9.70 -37.92 6.95
C VAL A 128 -9.84 -39.41 6.63
N GLN A 129 -9.35 -39.86 5.47
CA GLN A 129 -9.41 -41.29 5.10
C GLN A 129 -8.55 -42.16 6.00
N ARG A 130 -7.43 -41.64 6.52
CA ARG A 130 -6.57 -42.34 7.48
C ARG A 130 -7.25 -42.45 8.85
N GLY A 131 -7.87 -41.37 9.35
CA GLY A 131 -8.64 -41.39 10.60
C GLY A 131 -9.89 -42.28 10.55
N THR A 132 -10.52 -42.43 9.39
CA THR A 132 -11.70 -43.32 9.22
C THR A 132 -11.31 -44.81 9.19
N ARG A 133 -10.07 -45.15 8.80
CA ARG A 133 -9.55 -46.53 8.84
C ARG A 133 -9.14 -46.97 10.25
N ASP A 134 -8.86 -46.03 11.14
CA ASP A 134 -8.49 -46.28 12.53
C ASP A 134 -9.70 -46.48 13.47
N THR A 135 -10.94 -46.44 12.98
CA THR A 135 -12.07 -46.92 13.79
C THR A 135 -12.02 -48.45 13.87
N PRO A 136 -11.84 -49.06 15.06
CA PRO A 136 -11.75 -50.50 15.18
C PRO A 136 -13.12 -51.10 14.84
N ARG A 137 -13.17 -51.91 13.76
CA ARG A 137 -14.34 -52.66 13.34
C ARG A 137 -14.81 -53.53 14.50
N LYS A 138 -15.90 -53.11 15.18
CA LYS A 138 -16.59 -53.90 16.21
C LYS A 138 -16.93 -55.27 15.59
N LYS A 139 -16.24 -56.32 16.02
CA LYS A 139 -16.56 -57.70 15.64
C LYS A 139 -17.96 -57.99 16.19
N SER A 140 -18.91 -58.25 15.30
CA SER A 140 -20.24 -58.72 15.67
C SER A 140 -20.09 -60.06 16.39
N THR A 141 -20.33 -60.06 17.70
CA THR A 141 -20.46 -61.27 18.50
C THR A 141 -21.64 -62.08 18.00
N ALA A 142 -21.36 -63.28 17.48
CA ALA A 142 -22.38 -64.27 17.16
C ALA A 142 -23.15 -64.62 18.44
N ILE A 143 -24.46 -64.42 18.40
CA ILE A 143 -25.38 -64.83 19.45
C ILE A 143 -25.43 -66.35 19.43
N ILE A 144 -24.82 -66.97 20.44
CA ILE A 144 -24.94 -68.40 20.74
C ILE A 144 -26.36 -68.62 21.26
N GLY A 145 -27.20 -69.33 20.49
CA GLY A 145 -28.51 -69.83 20.96
C GLY A 145 -28.34 -71.16 21.73
N PRO A 146 -29.19 -71.46 22.73
CA PRO A 146 -29.03 -72.66 23.55
C PRO A 146 -29.85 -73.86 23.04
N CYS A 147 -29.33 -75.04 23.37
CA CYS A 147 -29.91 -76.40 23.40
C CYS A 147 -29.99 -77.15 22.07
#